data_AF-A0A6N8W2K8-F1
#
_entry.id   AF-A0A6N8W2K8-F1
#
_cell.length_a   1.000
_cell.length_b   1.000
_cell.length_c   1.000
_cell.angle_alpha   90.00
_cell.angle_beta   90.00
_cell.angle_gamma   90.00
#
_symmetry.space_group_name_H-M   'P 1'
#
loop_
_entity.id
_entity.type
_entity.pdbx_description
1 polymer ?
#
loop_
_entity_poly.entity_id
_entity_poly.type
_entity_poly.pdbx_seq_one_letter_code
_entity_poly.pdbx_strand_id
1 'polypeptide(L)'
;MRLKKKLLHKLLRHAEENANGQRLPAPEFEEYEEMEVNYHIGLCYEAGFLHVHIGEPMPGADIRMYQIRNLTWKGHLELEEKKFACRA
;
A
#
# COMPACT_ATOMS: atom_id res chain seq x y z
N MET A 1 -10.85 11.52 4.14
CA MET A 1 -11.48 10.24 3.75
C MET A 1 -11.07 9.16 4.75
N ARG A 2 -11.84 8.09 4.93
CA ARG A 2 -11.47 6.96 5.81
C ARG A 2 -10.78 5.87 4.98
N LEU A 3 -9.85 5.14 5.61
CA LEU A 3 -9.13 4.03 5.00
C LEU A 3 -10.12 2.93 4.56
N LYS A 4 -10.23 2.67 3.25
CA LYS A 4 -11.10 1.61 2.72
C LYS A 4 -10.47 0.24 3.01
N LYS A 5 -11.10 -0.55 3.88
CA LYS A 5 -10.60 -1.87 4.31
C LYS A 5 -10.35 -2.89 3.19
N LYS A 6 -10.99 -2.77 2.02
CA LYS A 6 -10.73 -3.65 0.87
C LYS A 6 -9.44 -3.23 0.13
N LEU A 7 -9.30 -1.94 -0.13
CA LEU A 7 -8.12 -1.37 -0.79
C LEU A 7 -6.87 -1.51 0.08
N LEU A 8 -6.98 -1.27 1.39
CA LEU A 8 -5.92 -1.57 2.36
C LEU A 8 -5.40 -3.00 2.20
N HIS A 9 -6.30 -3.97 2.24
CA HIS A 9 -5.93 -5.38 2.15
C HIS A 9 -5.25 -5.73 0.83
N LYS A 10 -5.75 -5.19 -0.29
CA LYS A 10 -5.12 -5.35 -1.61
C LYS A 10 -3.72 -4.76 -1.63
N LEU A 11 -3.54 -3.56 -1.07
CA LEU A 11 -2.24 -2.89 -0.96
C LEU A 11 -1.25 -3.69 -0.11
N LEU A 12 -1.66 -4.14 1.09
CA LEU A 12 -0.79 -4.90 1.97
C LEU A 12 -0.42 -6.26 1.36
N ARG A 13 -1.36 -6.94 0.70
CA ARG A 13 -1.07 -8.19 -0.02
C ARG A 13 -0.13 -7.96 -1.20
N HIS A 14 -0.38 -6.93 -1.99
CA HIS A 14 0.49 -6.58 -3.10
C HIS A 14 1.91 -6.28 -2.61
N ALA A 15 2.04 -5.53 -1.52
CA ALA A 15 3.32 -5.28 -0.88
C ALA A 15 4.01 -6.58 -0.42
N GLU A 16 3.30 -7.50 0.22
CA GLU A 16 3.88 -8.79 0.64
C GLU A 16 4.40 -9.62 -0.53
N GLU A 17 3.66 -9.65 -1.64
CA GLU A 17 3.97 -10.48 -2.81
C GLU A 17 5.04 -9.85 -3.72
N ASN A 18 5.15 -8.52 -3.75
CA ASN A 18 5.92 -7.80 -4.77
C ASN A 18 7.01 -6.87 -4.21
N ALA A 19 7.12 -6.72 -2.89
CA ALA A 19 8.14 -5.86 -2.30
C ALA A 19 9.54 -6.44 -2.51
N ASN A 20 10.26 -5.87 -3.47
CA ASN A 20 11.63 -6.22 -3.82
C ASN A 20 12.59 -5.04 -3.60
N GLY A 21 12.10 -3.96 -2.98
CA GLY A 21 12.86 -2.74 -2.76
C GLY A 21 13.15 -1.93 -4.04
N GLN A 22 12.53 -2.23 -5.19
CA GLN A 22 12.60 -1.38 -6.37
C GLN A 22 11.59 -0.22 -6.26
N ARG A 23 11.88 0.89 -6.96
CA ARG A 23 10.94 2.00 -7.11
C ARG A 23 9.92 1.62 -8.16
N LEU A 24 8.66 1.53 -7.77
CA LEU A 24 7.56 1.20 -8.67
C LEU A 24 6.48 2.29 -8.57
N PRO A 25 5.68 2.49 -9.62
CA PRO A 25 4.45 3.27 -9.48
C PRO A 25 3.52 2.62 -8.45
N ALA A 26 2.49 3.35 -8.02
CA ALA A 26 1.42 2.74 -7.24
C ALA A 26 0.84 1.53 -8.01
N PRO A 27 0.47 0.44 -7.33
CA PRO A 27 -0.16 -0.70 -7.99
C PRO A 27 -1.46 -0.28 -8.65
N GLU A 28 -1.69 -0.78 -9.86
CA GLU A 28 -2.93 -0.57 -10.58
C GLU A 28 -3.97 -1.59 -10.11
N PHE A 29 -5.14 -1.11 -9.72
CA PHE A 29 -6.28 -1.94 -9.38
C PHE A 29 -7.49 -1.46 -10.17
N GLU A 30 -8.05 -2.30 -11.06
CA GLU A 30 -9.16 -1.93 -11.96
C GLU A 30 -10.38 -1.28 -11.25
N GLU A 31 -10.59 -1.64 -9.98
CA GLU A 31 -11.71 -1.17 -9.16
C GLU A 31 -11.48 0.21 -8.51
N TYR A 32 -10.27 0.76 -8.57
CA TYR A 32 -9.88 1.97 -7.85
C TYR A 32 -9.15 2.95 -8.76
N GLU A 33 -9.50 4.23 -8.68
CA GLU A 33 -8.75 5.27 -9.37
C GLU A 33 -7.33 5.40 -8.81
N GLU A 34 -6.37 5.73 -9.67
CA GLU A 34 -4.96 5.86 -9.30
C GLU A 34 -4.76 6.83 -8.13
N MET A 35 -5.49 7.95 -8.11
CA MET A 35 -5.45 8.93 -7.03
C MET A 35 -5.90 8.33 -5.69
N GLU A 36 -6.91 7.46 -5.72
CA GLU A 36 -7.41 6.78 -4.53
C GLU A 36 -6.37 5.79 -3.99
N VAL A 37 -5.72 5.03 -4.88
CA VAL A 37 -4.64 4.11 -4.50
C VAL A 37 -3.47 4.88 -3.88
N ASN A 38 -3.01 5.95 -4.53
CA ASN A 38 -1.96 6.83 -4.04
C ASN A 38 -2.27 7.39 -2.64
N TYR A 39 -3.49 7.88 -2.45
CA TYR A 39 -3.94 8.39 -1.15
C TYR A 39 -3.88 7.30 -0.07
N HIS A 40 -4.31 6.08 -0.37
CA HIS A 40 -4.27 4.98 0.60
C HIS A 40 -2.86 4.45 0.88
N ILE A 41 -1.94 4.52 -0.07
CA ILE A 41 -0.51 4.24 0.19
C ILE A 41 0.02 5.24 1.23
N GLY A 42 -0.29 6.52 1.07
CA GLY A 42 0.04 7.56 2.05
C GLY A 42 -0.51 7.24 3.44
N LEU A 43 -1.79 6.87 3.53
CA LEU A 43 -2.40 6.47 4.80
C LEU A 43 -1.76 5.22 5.41
N CYS A 44 -1.38 4.23 4.60
CA CYS A 44 -0.69 3.02 5.08
C CYS A 44 0.72 3.32 5.59
N TYR A 45 1.41 4.27 4.96
CA TYR A 45 2.70 4.77 5.42
C TYR A 45 2.56 5.51 6.75
N GLU A 46 1.63 6.46 6.87
CA GLU A 46 1.37 7.21 8.10
C GLU A 46 0.92 6.31 9.26
N ALA A 47 0.10 5.28 8.97
CA ALA A 47 -0.30 4.27 9.95
C ALA A 47 0.86 3.33 10.37
N GLY A 48 1.99 3.39 9.65
CA GLY A 48 3.14 2.53 9.89
C GLY A 48 2.87 1.07 9.52
N PHE A 49 2.09 0.82 8.47
CA PHE A 49 1.86 -0.51 7.90
C PHE A 49 2.90 -0.85 6.83
N LEU A 50 3.33 0.14 6.05
CA LEU A 50 4.29 -0.01 4.96
C LEU A 50 5.56 0.78 5.21
N HIS A 51 6.71 0.19 4.92
CA HIS A 51 7.95 0.95 4.74
C HIS A 51 8.00 1.48 3.31
N VAL A 52 7.67 2.77 3.16
CA VAL A 52 7.64 3.46 1.89
C VAL A 52 8.76 4.48 1.82
N HIS A 53 9.62 4.37 0.82
CA HIS A 53 10.47 5.49 0.42
C HIS A 53 9.73 6.28 -0.67
N ILE A 54 9.33 7.50 -0.32
CA ILE A 54 8.74 8.44 -1.27
C ILE A 54 9.91 9.03 -2.07
N GLY A 55 9.98 8.68 -3.36
CA GLY A 55 10.95 9.28 -4.28
C GLY A 55 10.58 10.73 -4.61
N GLU A 56 11.54 11.49 -5.15
CA GLU A 56 11.21 12.76 -5.77
C GLU A 56 10.20 12.53 -6.92
N PRO A 57 9.21 13.43 -7.09
CA PRO A 57 8.32 13.36 -8.24
C PRO A 57 9.17 13.41 -9.52
N MET A 58 8.87 12.53 -10.49
CA MET A 58 9.55 12.59 -11.78
C MET A 58 9.19 13.91 -12.49
N PRO A 59 10.15 14.60 -13.14
CA PRO A 59 9.85 15.79 -13.92
C PRO A 59 8.78 15.47 -14.97
N GLY A 60 7.62 16.13 -14.89
CA GLY A 60 6.50 15.91 -15.81
C GLY A 60 5.51 14.82 -15.41
N ALA A 61 5.67 14.17 -14.25
CA ALA A 61 4.70 13.25 -13.69
C ALA A 61 4.21 13.74 -12.33
N ASP A 62 2.91 13.98 -12.19
CA ASP A 62 2.24 14.21 -10.89
C ASP A 62 2.18 12.93 -10.03
N ILE A 63 2.71 11.83 -10.54
CA ILE A 63 2.67 10.51 -9.91
C ILE A 63 3.84 10.40 -8.92
N ARG A 64 3.52 10.21 -7.64
CA ARG A 64 4.52 9.90 -6.62
C ARG A 64 5.01 8.47 -6.83
N MET A 65 6.32 8.32 -6.97
CA MET A 65 6.96 7.01 -7.01
C MET A 65 7.13 6.48 -5.59
N TYR A 66 6.67 5.26 -5.34
CA TYR A 66 6.80 4.62 -4.05
C TYR A 66 7.75 3.42 -4.17
N GLN A 67 8.76 3.39 -3.31
CA GLN A 67 9.53 2.18 -3.09
C GLN A 67 8.93 1.50 -1.86
N ILE A 68 8.03 0.53 -2.10
CA ILE A 68 7.51 -0.35 -1.06
C ILE A 68 8.57 -1.42 -0.80
N ARG A 69 9.28 -1.31 0.33
CA ARG A 69 10.38 -2.23 0.65
C ARG A 69 9.92 -3.53 1.27
N ASN A 70 8.93 -3.45 2.16
CA ASN A 70 8.39 -4.55 2.94
C ASN A 70 7.20 -4.07 3.77
N LEU A 71 6.37 -5.03 4.19
CA LEU A 71 5.43 -4.81 5.28
C LEU A 71 6.20 -4.60 6.58
N THR A 72 5.65 -3.73 7.43
CA THR A 72 6.05 -3.65 8.84
C THR A 72 5.39 -4.79 9.63
N TRP A 73 5.82 -5.03 10.87
CA TRP A 73 5.12 -5.95 11.78
C TRP A 73 3.63 -5.60 11.94
N LYS A 74 3.29 -4.31 12.05
CA LYS A 74 1.89 -3.85 12.12
C LYS A 74 1.12 -4.15 10.82
N GLY A 75 1.77 -4.00 9.68
CA GLY A 75 1.21 -4.34 8.37
C GLY A 75 0.88 -5.83 8.25
N HIS A 76 1.74 -6.71 8.76
CA HIS A 76 1.45 -8.14 8.82
C HIS A 76 0.25 -8.45 9.73
N LEU A 77 0.18 -7.85 10.93
CA LEU A 77 -0.97 -8.05 11.83
C LEU A 77 -2.29 -7.61 11.19
N GLU A 78 -2.32 -6.44 10.54
CA GLU A 78 -3.50 -5.93 9.84
C GLU A 78 -3.91 -6.84 8.66
N LEU A 79 -2.93 -7.40 7.95
CA LEU A 79 -3.18 -8.36 6.87
C LEU A 79 -3.75 -9.69 7.42
N GLU A 80 -3.35 -10.11 8.62
CA GLU A 80 -3.77 -11.35 9.26
C GLU A 80 -5.09 -11.27 10.02
N GLU A 81 -5.52 -10.10 10.51
CA GLU A 81 -6.83 -9.95 11.19
C GLU A 81 -8.00 -10.50 10.34
N LYS A 82 -7.87 -10.48 9.00
CA LYS A 82 -8.86 -11.13 8.11
C LYS A 82 -8.71 -12.63 7.93
N LYS A 83 -7.54 -13.24 8.18
CA LYS A 83 -7.43 -14.71 8.21
C LYS A 83 -8.22 -15.29 9.39
N PHE A 84 -8.30 -14.56 10.51
CA PHE A 84 -9.01 -15.00 11.71
C PHE A 84 -10.50 -14.62 11.75
N ALA A 85 -10.91 -13.55 11.07
CA ALA A 85 -12.32 -13.16 10.98
C ALA A 85 -13.22 -14.13 10.18
N CYS A 86 -12.64 -15.10 9.45
CA CYS A 86 -13.38 -16.16 8.75
C CYS A 86 -13.39 -17.51 9.50
N ARG A 87 -12.91 -17.55 10.76
CA ARG A 87 -12.87 -18.76 11.60
C ARG A 87 -13.69 -18.65 12.90
N ALA A 88 -14.48 -17.59 13.06
CA ALA A 88 -15.36 -17.37 14.20
C ALA A 88 -16.83 -17.62 13.82
#